data_AF-A0A925K9H0-F1
#
_entry.id   AF-A0A925K9H0-F1
#
_cell.length_a   1.000
_cell.length_b   1.000
_cell.length_c   1.000
_cell.angle_alpha   90.00
_cell.angle_beta   90.00
_cell.angle_gamma   90.00
#
_symmetry.space_group_name_H-M   'P 1'
#
loop_
_entity.id
_entity.type
_entity.pdbx_description
1 polymer ?
#
loop_
_entity_poly.entity_id
_entity_poly.type
_entity_poly.pdbx_seq_one_letter_code
_entity_poly.pdbx_strand_id
1 'polypeptide(L)'
;MISDKYAAPVREIETEEQMSGADQFQIREEQKESGEQVVGFALYYIRYSTWKGQRLYLEDLLVTDNMRGKGIGHLLFDRLIQECRDKKFSGMMWQVLDWNEPAINFYKKYNANMDGEWINGSLNF
;
A
#
# COMPACT_ATOMS: atom_id res chain seq x y z
N MET A 1 -2.41 -0.17 -7.52
CA MET A 1 -1.53 0.93 -7.93
C MET A 1 -2.38 2.16 -8.14
N ILE A 2 -2.24 3.11 -7.23
CA ILE A 2 -2.87 4.42 -7.38
C ILE A 2 -2.13 5.14 -8.50
N SER A 3 -2.86 5.86 -9.35
CA SER A 3 -2.26 6.74 -10.37
C SER A 3 -1.44 7.82 -9.67
N ASP A 4 -0.26 8.14 -10.19
CA ASP A 4 0.69 9.12 -9.60
C ASP A 4 0.03 10.50 -9.37
N LYS A 5 -1.10 10.78 -10.05
CA LYS A 5 -1.90 12.00 -9.85
C LYS A 5 -2.57 12.11 -8.47
N TYR A 6 -2.77 10.99 -7.75
CA TYR A 6 -3.53 10.94 -6.51
C TYR A 6 -2.75 10.36 -5.33
N ALA A 7 -1.46 10.09 -5.52
CA ALA A 7 -0.60 9.61 -4.46
C ALA A 7 0.44 10.69 -4.12
N ALA A 8 0.86 10.73 -2.87
CA ALA A 8 2.03 11.51 -2.50
C ALA A 8 3.22 11.08 -3.39
N PRO A 9 4.02 12.02 -3.91
CA PRO A 9 5.22 11.68 -4.66
C PRO A 9 6.08 10.70 -3.85
N VAL A 10 6.61 9.65 -4.49
CA VAL A 10 7.53 8.67 -3.84
C VAL A 10 8.74 9.36 -3.15
N ARG A 11 9.03 10.60 -3.55
CA ARG A 11 10.12 11.43 -3.02
C ARG A 11 9.73 12.28 -1.80
N GLU A 12 8.45 12.48 -1.55
CA GLU A 12 7.90 13.12 -0.35
C GLU A 12 7.50 12.02 0.62
N ILE A 13 8.50 11.27 1.11
CA ILE A 13 8.28 10.41 2.26
C ILE A 13 8.10 11.36 3.45
N GLU A 14 6.93 11.29 4.07
CA GLU A 14 6.59 12.05 5.27
C GLU A 14 7.67 11.83 6.34
N THR A 15 7.99 12.87 7.11
CA THR A 15 9.08 12.81 8.11
C THR A 15 8.86 11.64 9.09
N GLU A 16 9.91 11.15 9.76
CA GLU A 16 9.78 10.10 10.80
C GLU A 16 8.72 10.46 11.86
N GLU A 17 8.53 11.75 12.12
CA GLU A 17 7.52 12.29 13.04
C GLU A 17 6.09 12.12 12.50
N GLN A 18 5.87 12.31 11.19
CA GLN A 18 4.57 12.10 10.54
C GLN A 18 4.21 10.61 10.42
N MET A 19 5.21 9.74 10.24
CA MET A 19 5.01 8.28 10.12
C MET A 19 4.98 7.54 11.47
N SER A 20 4.80 8.22 12.61
CA SER A 20 4.80 7.53 13.90
C SER A 20 3.70 6.46 13.96
N GLY A 21 4.08 5.19 14.05
CA GLY A 21 3.16 4.05 14.07
C GLY A 21 2.83 3.43 12.70
N ALA A 22 3.38 3.99 11.62
CA ALA A 22 3.38 3.38 10.29
C ALA A 22 4.75 2.74 9.97
N ASP A 23 4.70 1.68 9.19
CA ASP A 23 5.85 0.97 8.64
C ASP A 23 5.80 1.03 7.10
N GLN A 24 6.94 0.86 6.44
CA GLN A 24 7.01 0.82 4.99
C GLN A 24 7.91 -0.28 4.44
N PHE A 25 7.55 -0.77 3.25
CA PHE A 25 8.44 -1.55 2.39
C PHE A 25 8.78 -0.75 1.14
N GLN A 26 10.04 -0.82 0.71
CA GLN A 26 10.51 -0.13 -0.49
C GLN A 26 11.25 -1.11 -1.40
N ILE A 27 11.03 -0.98 -2.70
CA ILE A 27 11.87 -1.59 -3.74
C ILE A 27 12.69 -0.47 -4.35
N ARG A 28 14.01 -0.68 -4.39
CA ARG A 28 14.98 0.25 -4.97
C ARG A 28 15.60 -0.38 -6.22
N GLU A 29 15.87 0.45 -7.21
CA GLU A 29 16.61 0.07 -8.41
C GLU A 29 17.79 1.01 -8.58
N GLU A 30 18.93 0.46 -8.96
CA GLU A 30 20.14 1.24 -9.22
C GLU A 30 20.05 1.92 -10.58
N GLN A 31 20.17 3.25 -10.57
CA GLN A 31 20.23 4.09 -11.76
C GLN A 31 21.69 4.47 -12.02
N LYS A 32 22.14 4.30 -13.26
CA LYS A 32 23.55 4.51 -13.67
C LYS A 32 24.12 5.89 -13.28
N GLU A 33 23.29 6.92 -13.22
CA GLU A 33 23.72 8.32 -13.03
C GLU A 33 23.26 8.95 -11.71
N SER A 34 22.32 8.33 -10.99
CA SER A 34 21.70 8.92 -9.78
C SER A 34 21.69 8.00 -8.56
N GLY A 35 22.30 6.80 -8.65
CA GLY A 35 22.34 5.84 -7.56
C GLY A 35 21.01 5.10 -7.36
N GLU A 36 20.78 4.55 -6.17
CA GLU A 36 19.55 3.83 -5.87
C GLU A 36 18.34 4.76 -5.78
N GLN A 37 17.31 4.49 -6.58
CA GLN A 37 16.04 5.19 -6.53
C GLN A 37 14.92 4.24 -6.08
N VAL A 38 14.04 4.72 -5.21
CA VAL A 38 12.80 4.00 -4.86
C VAL A 38 11.89 3.95 -6.09
N VAL A 39 11.57 2.74 -6.54
CA VAL A 39 10.73 2.46 -7.71
C VAL A 39 9.36 1.89 -7.34
N GLY A 40 9.19 1.49 -6.09
CA GLY A 40 7.89 1.16 -5.53
C GLY A 40 7.94 1.14 -4.01
N PHE A 41 6.80 1.42 -3.39
CA PHE A 41 6.68 1.36 -1.94
C PHE A 41 5.29 0.89 -1.52
N ALA A 42 5.21 0.40 -0.28
CA ALA A 42 3.97 0.16 0.42
C ALA A 42 4.06 0.79 1.82
N LEU A 43 3.09 1.63 2.16
CA LEU A 43 2.93 2.22 3.49
C LEU A 43 1.77 1.54 4.20
N TYR A 44 1.98 1.13 5.44
CA TYR A 44 0.95 0.45 6.21
C TYR A 44 1.07 0.75 7.70
N TYR A 45 -0.01 0.48 8.42
CA TYR A 45 -0.02 0.52 9.88
C TYR A 45 -0.89 -0.59 10.46
N ILE A 46 -0.81 -0.77 11.77
CA ILE A 46 -1.63 -1.74 12.49
C ILE A 46 -2.95 -1.08 12.85
N ARG A 47 -4.05 -1.70 12.42
CA ARG A 47 -5.40 -1.37 12.89
C ARG A 47 -5.98 -2.50 13.72
N TYR A 48 -7.02 -2.19 14.48
CA TYR A 48 -7.73 -3.20 15.27
C TYR A 48 -9.16 -3.41 14.78
N SER A 49 -9.58 -4.66 14.85
CA SER A 49 -10.99 -5.05 14.76
C SER A 49 -11.41 -5.60 16.11
N THR A 50 -12.53 -5.11 16.66
CA THR A 50 -13.13 -5.65 17.90
C THR A 50 -13.35 -7.17 17.81
N TRP A 51 -13.66 -7.67 16.62
CA TRP A 51 -13.99 -9.07 16.39
C TRP A 51 -12.80 -9.93 15.96
N LYS A 52 -11.79 -9.33 15.32
CA LYS A 52 -10.68 -10.07 14.69
C LYS A 52 -9.30 -9.73 15.27
N GLY A 53 -9.20 -8.79 16.21
CA GLY A 53 -7.93 -8.33 16.78
C GLY A 53 -7.10 -7.51 15.79
N GLN A 54 -5.77 -7.62 15.90
CA GLN A 54 -4.81 -6.88 15.06
C GLN A 54 -4.93 -7.27 13.58
N ARG A 55 -4.87 -6.24 12.73
CA ARG A 55 -4.91 -6.31 11.27
C ARG A 55 -3.94 -5.30 10.69
N LEU A 56 -3.41 -5.59 9.51
CA LEU A 56 -2.69 -4.60 8.72
C LEU A 56 -3.69 -3.72 7.96
N TYR A 57 -3.47 -2.42 7.95
CA TYR A 57 -4.11 -1.51 7.01
C TYR A 57 -3.08 -1.00 6.02
N LEU A 58 -3.27 -1.33 4.75
CA LEU A 58 -2.44 -0.84 3.67
C LEU A 58 -3.00 0.52 3.24
N GLU A 59 -2.23 1.57 3.56
CA GLU A 59 -2.57 2.96 3.24
C GLU A 59 -2.26 3.23 1.77
N ASP A 60 -1.00 3.03 1.37
CA ASP A 60 -0.53 3.27 0.01
C ASP A 60 0.22 2.09 -0.59
N LEU A 61 -0.04 1.84 -1.87
CA LEU A 61 0.73 0.91 -2.71
C LEU A 61 1.00 1.54 -4.08
N LEU A 62 2.25 1.93 -4.28
CA LEU A 62 2.69 2.67 -5.46
C LEU A 62 3.89 2.02 -6.15
N VAL A 63 3.89 2.09 -7.48
CA VAL A 63 5.02 1.74 -8.35
C VAL A 63 5.12 2.83 -9.40
N THR A 64 6.33 3.37 -9.59
CA THR A 64 6.59 4.45 -10.54
C THR A 64 6.17 4.03 -11.95
N ASP A 65 5.67 4.98 -12.75
CA ASP A 65 5.08 4.70 -14.07
C ASP A 65 5.95 3.82 -14.98
N ASN A 66 7.26 4.11 -15.05
CA ASN A 66 8.23 3.37 -15.85
C ASN A 66 8.53 1.94 -15.35
N MET A 67 8.08 1.60 -14.15
CA MET A 67 8.29 0.31 -13.50
C MET A 67 7.01 -0.51 -13.34
N ARG A 68 5.87 0.04 -13.76
CA ARG A 68 4.59 -0.68 -13.82
C ARG A 68 4.67 -1.86 -14.82
N GLY A 69 3.90 -2.90 -14.56
CA GLY A 69 3.90 -4.13 -15.37
C GLY A 69 5.10 -5.06 -15.14
N LYS A 70 6.12 -4.65 -14.37
CA LYS A 70 7.31 -5.46 -14.04
C LYS A 70 7.17 -6.35 -12.80
N GLY A 71 5.95 -6.50 -12.27
CA GLY A 71 5.69 -7.35 -11.09
C GLY A 71 5.97 -6.72 -9.73
N ILE A 72 6.53 -5.51 -9.65
CA ILE A 72 6.88 -4.84 -8.37
C ILE A 72 5.70 -4.72 -7.41
N GLY A 73 4.51 -4.36 -7.92
CA GLY A 73 3.31 -4.26 -7.08
C GLY A 73 2.94 -5.59 -6.41
N HIS A 74 3.14 -6.72 -7.09
CA HIS A 74 2.91 -8.04 -6.49
C HIS A 74 3.96 -8.34 -5.43
N LEU A 75 5.25 -8.03 -5.69
CA LEU A 75 6.32 -8.25 -4.70
C LEU A 75 6.05 -7.50 -3.39
N LEU A 76 5.64 -6.23 -3.48
CA LEU A 76 5.28 -5.42 -2.31
C LEU A 76 4.05 -5.99 -1.59
N PHE A 77 3.00 -6.36 -2.32
CA PHE A 77 1.78 -6.87 -1.72
C PHE A 77 1.97 -8.25 -1.08
N ASP A 78 2.75 -9.13 -1.71
CA ASP A 78 3.11 -10.44 -1.18
C ASP A 78 3.97 -10.29 0.09
N ARG A 79 4.86 -9.29 0.14
CA ARG A 79 5.62 -8.97 1.36
C ARG A 79 4.72 -8.55 2.52
N LEU A 80 3.66 -7.78 2.27
CA LEU A 80 2.65 -7.41 3.29
C LEU A 80 1.85 -8.62 3.76
N ILE A 81 1.51 -9.55 2.86
CA ILE A 81 0.84 -10.81 3.23
C ILE A 81 1.73 -11.63 4.17
N GLN A 82 3.04 -11.72 3.88
CA GLN A 82 3.98 -12.39 4.79
C GLN A 82 4.11 -11.65 6.12
N GLU A 83 4.16 -10.33 6.12
CA GLU A 83 4.17 -9.53 7.35
C GLU A 83 2.96 -9.86 8.25
N CYS A 84 1.77 -9.98 7.65
CA CYS A 84 0.57 -10.38 8.38
C CYS A 84 0.70 -11.77 9.00
N ARG A 85 1.33 -12.73 8.30
CA ARG A 85 1.52 -14.10 8.79
C ARG A 85 2.55 -14.15 9.92
N ASP A 86 3.70 -13.50 9.72
CA ASP A 86 4.81 -13.48 10.68
C ASP A 86 4.39 -12.83 12.00
N LYS A 87 3.64 -11.71 11.92
CA LYS A 87 3.10 -11.00 13.09
C LYS A 87 1.77 -11.55 13.60
N LYS A 88 1.24 -12.64 13.01
CA LYS A 88 -0.03 -13.28 13.38
C LYS A 88 -1.24 -12.33 13.35
N PHE A 89 -1.25 -11.38 12.43
CA PHE A 89 -2.41 -10.53 12.18
C PHE A 89 -3.54 -11.35 11.56
N SER A 90 -4.78 -11.03 11.92
CA SER A 90 -5.96 -11.74 11.38
C SER A 90 -6.24 -11.42 9.91
N GLY A 91 -5.46 -10.53 9.31
CA GLY A 91 -5.46 -10.22 7.89
C GLY A 91 -5.16 -8.75 7.59
N MET A 92 -5.38 -8.38 6.34
CA MET A 92 -5.11 -7.06 5.79
C MET A 92 -6.42 -6.39 5.36
N MET A 93 -6.46 -5.06 5.31
CA MET A 93 -7.50 -4.26 4.65
C MET A 93 -6.86 -3.07 3.93
N TRP A 94 -7.54 -2.58 2.90
CA TRP A 94 -7.17 -1.39 2.14
C TRP A 94 -8.43 -0.81 1.51
N GLN A 95 -8.33 0.41 1.01
CA GLN A 95 -9.34 1.02 0.16
C GLN A 95 -8.80 1.20 -1.26
N VAL A 96 -9.70 1.19 -2.21
CA VAL A 96 -9.41 1.53 -3.61
C VAL A 96 -10.57 2.33 -4.14
N LEU A 97 -10.26 3.39 -4.87
CA LEU A 97 -11.27 4.21 -5.53
C LEU A 97 -12.01 3.36 -6.56
N ASP A 98 -13.33 3.45 -6.57
CA ASP A 98 -14.24 2.66 -7.41
C ASP A 98 -13.95 2.80 -8.92
N TRP A 99 -13.45 3.95 -9.33
CA TRP A 99 -13.05 4.25 -10.70
C TRP A 99 -11.65 3.71 -11.07
N ASN A 100 -10.85 3.25 -10.11
CA ASN A 100 -9.49 2.75 -10.38
C ASN A 100 -9.51 1.27 -10.80
N GLU A 101 -10.07 1.02 -11.99
CA GLU A 101 -10.18 -0.31 -12.57
C GLU A 101 -8.84 -1.08 -12.62
N PRO A 102 -7.68 -0.49 -12.98
CA PRO A 102 -6.40 -1.20 -12.94
C PRO A 102 -6.02 -1.71 -11.54
N ALA A 103 -6.24 -0.92 -10.49
CA ALA A 103 -5.97 -1.35 -9.12
C ALA A 103 -6.99 -2.39 -8.64
N ILE A 104 -8.28 -2.23 -8.97
CA ILE A 104 -9.31 -3.21 -8.66
C ILE A 104 -8.98 -4.57 -9.29
N ASN A 105 -8.59 -4.59 -10.57
CA ASN A 105 -8.19 -5.79 -11.27
C ASN A 105 -6.90 -6.42 -10.72
N PHE A 106 -5.99 -5.61 -10.18
CA PHE A 106 -4.84 -6.11 -9.42
C PHE A 106 -5.29 -6.86 -8.15
N TYR A 107 -6.16 -6.27 -7.32
CA TYR A 107 -6.61 -6.89 -6.06
C TYR A 107 -7.51 -8.11 -6.25
N LYS A 108 -8.31 -8.16 -7.33
CA LYS A 108 -9.14 -9.32 -7.66
C LYS A 108 -8.33 -10.62 -7.84
N LYS A 109 -7.06 -10.53 -8.23
CA LYS A 109 -6.16 -11.69 -8.36
C LYS A 109 -5.84 -12.37 -7.03
N TYR A 110 -6.03 -11.66 -5.91
CA TYR A 110 -5.77 -12.14 -4.56
C TYR A 110 -7.01 -12.74 -3.89
N ASN A 111 -8.11 -12.96 -4.63
CA ASN A 111 -9.40 -13.41 -4.09
C ASN A 111 -9.88 -12.56 -2.88
N ALA A 112 -9.58 -11.26 -2.93
CA ALA A 112 -10.01 -10.32 -1.90
C ALA A 112 -11.53 -10.14 -1.95
N ASN A 113 -12.17 -10.08 -0.78
CA ASN A 113 -13.56 -9.62 -0.68
C ASN A 113 -13.58 -8.10 -0.83
N MET A 114 -14.24 -7.62 -1.89
CA MET A 114 -14.37 -6.21 -2.24
C MET A 114 -15.82 -5.80 -2.01
N ASP A 115 -16.07 -5.06 -0.94
CA ASP A 115 -17.38 -4.56 -0.53
C ASP A 115 -17.42 -3.02 -0.67
N GLY A 116 -18.51 -2.50 -1.23
CA GLY A 116 -18.72 -1.07 -1.52
C GLY A 116 -19.68 -0.37 -0.55
N GLU A 117 -20.12 -1.01 0.53
CA GLU A 117 -21.17 -0.48 1.42
C GLU A 117 -20.72 0.63 2.38
N TRP A 118 -19.43 0.98 2.43
CA TRP A 118 -18.89 1.92 3.42
C TRP A 118 -18.75 3.35 2.88
N ILE A 119 -19.22 4.33 3.67
CA ILE A 119 -19.00 5.76 3.43
C ILE A 119 -17.82 6.23 4.28
N ASN A 120 -16.84 6.88 3.66
CA ASN A 120 -15.73 7.52 4.36
C ASN A 120 -16.19 8.85 4.98
N GLY A 121 -16.00 8.99 6.29
CA GLY A 121 -16.18 10.25 7.01
C GLY A 121 -14.82 10.84 7.40
N SER A 122 -14.63 12.14 7.21
CA SER A 122 -13.43 12.86 7.62
C SER A 122 -13.79 14.22 8.22
N LEU A 123 -12.99 14.66 9.19
CA LEU A 123 -13.01 16.01 9.74
C LEU A 123 -11.58 16.55 9.68
N ASN A 124 -11.44 17.80 9.26
CA ASN A 124 -10.15 18.51 9.22
C ASN A 124 -10.18 19.59 10.31
N PHE A 125 -9.07 19.74 11.04
CA PHE A 125 -8.89 20.73 12.11
C PHE A 125 -7.75 21.67 11.76
#